data_AF-A0A1J5RIQ2-F1
#
_entry.id   AF-A0A1J5RIQ2-F1
#
_cell.length_a   1.000
_cell.length_b   1.000
_cell.length_c   1.000
_cell.angle_alpha   90.00
_cell.angle_beta   90.00
_cell.angle_gamma   90.00
#
_symmetry.space_group_name_H-M   'P 1'
#
loop_
_entity.id
_entity.type
_entity.pdbx_description
1 polymer ?
#
loop_
_entity_poly.entity_id
_entity_poly.type
_entity_poly.pdbx_seq_one_letter_code
_entity_poly.pdbx_strand_id
1 'polypeptide(L)' 'MVSDAVVVDAMIEVRTTPEGRPTPESLYGRREMTALLRRRGLAVAHCTVDRLMRAQGMNGVRRGRAGRRTAPRSRARGA' A
#
# COMPACT_ATOMS: atom_id res chain seq x y z
N MET A 1 -0.89 19.09 -6.11
CA MET A 1 -1.37 17.69 -6.23
C MET A 1 -0.23 16.80 -5.79
N VAL A 2 -0.42 15.92 -4.79
CA VAL A 2 0.68 15.03 -4.35
C VAL A 2 0.89 13.94 -5.39
N SER A 3 2.11 13.78 -5.88
CA SER A 3 2.45 12.75 -6.87
C SER A 3 2.50 11.35 -6.27
N ASP A 4 2.19 10.34 -7.07
CA ASP A 4 2.22 8.94 -6.66
C ASP A 4 3.58 8.51 -6.08
N ALA A 5 4.68 9.00 -6.67
CA ALA A 5 6.04 8.72 -6.20
C ALA A 5 6.27 9.17 -4.76
N VAL A 6 5.79 10.38 -4.41
CA VAL A 6 5.89 10.93 -3.03
C VAL A 6 5.09 10.07 -2.05
N VAL A 7 3.92 9.57 -2.49
CA VAL A 7 3.09 8.70 -1.67
C VAL A 7 3.73 7.32 -1.47
N VAL A 8 4.33 6.75 -2.51
CA VAL A 8 5.03 5.46 -2.43
C VAL A 8 6.25 5.56 -1.54
N ASP A 9 7.04 6.63 -1.66
CA ASP A 9 8.22 6.86 -0.84
C ASP A 9 7.84 6.97 0.64
N ALA A 10 6.85 7.80 0.96
CA ALA A 10 6.30 7.90 2.32
C ALA A 10 5.77 6.56 2.85
N MET A 11 5.18 5.70 2.01
CA MET A 11 4.76 4.35 2.42
C MET A 11 5.96 3.44 2.71
N ILE A 12 7.06 3.55 1.97
CA ILE A 12 8.27 2.74 2.20
C ILE A 12 8.95 3.19 3.50
N GLU A 13 9.15 4.49 3.69
CA GLU A 13 9.72 5.05 4.91
C GLU A 13 8.94 4.67 6.16
N VAL A 14 7.61 4.65 6.08
CA VAL A 14 6.75 4.22 7.19
C VAL A 14 7.00 2.76 7.54
N ARG A 15 7.16 1.89 6.54
CA ARG A 15 7.14 0.44 6.69
C ARG A 15 8.51 -0.16 6.99
N THR A 16 9.57 0.58 6.69
CA THR A 16 10.93 0.05 6.71
C THR A 16 11.84 1.05 7.39
N THR A 17 12.58 0.59 8.40
CA THR A 17 13.63 1.41 9.02
C THR A 17 14.78 1.65 8.03
N PRO A 18 15.66 2.64 8.27
CA PRO A 18 16.85 2.84 7.45
C PRO A 18 17.73 1.58 7.36
N GLU A 19 17.67 0.68 8.35
CA GLU A 19 18.41 -0.60 8.33
C GLU A 19 17.68 -1.72 7.56
N GLY A 20 16.56 -1.42 6.88
CA GLY A 20 15.79 -2.40 6.12
C GLY A 20 14.86 -3.27 6.97
N ARG A 21 14.65 -2.96 8.26
CA ARG A 21 13.79 -3.77 9.14
C ARG A 21 12.33 -3.35 9.03
N PRO A 22 11.36 -4.29 9.09
CA PRO A 22 9.96 -3.94 9.09
C PRO A 22 9.58 -3.22 10.40
N THR A 23 8.91 -2.08 10.27
CA THR A 23 8.32 -1.36 11.40
C THR A 23 6.96 -1.96 11.79
N PRO A 24 6.38 -1.64 12.94
CA PRO A 24 5.01 -2.03 13.28
C PRO A 24 3.97 -1.60 12.22
N GLU A 25 4.18 -0.45 11.59
CA GLU A 25 3.34 0.10 10.52
C GLU A 25 3.40 -0.72 9.22
N SER A 26 4.39 -1.62 9.08
CA SER A 26 4.40 -2.61 8.00
C SER A 26 3.15 -3.50 7.97
N LEU A 27 2.48 -3.65 9.12
CA LEU A 27 1.24 -4.40 9.29
C LEU A 27 0.00 -3.60 8.85
N TYR A 28 0.12 -2.29 8.66
CA TYR A 28 -1.02 -1.43 8.36
C TYR A 28 -1.66 -1.76 7.02
N GLY A 29 -2.98 -1.93 7.06
CA GLY A 29 -3.80 -2.01 5.86
C GLY A 29 -4.05 -0.63 5.24
N ARG A 30 -4.77 -0.63 4.12
CA ARG A 30 -5.21 0.59 3.40
C ARG A 30 -5.80 1.67 4.32
N ARG A 31 -6.66 1.29 5.27
CA ARG A 31 -7.39 2.24 6.12
C ARG A 31 -6.44 2.98 7.06
N GLU A 32 -5.60 2.23 7.77
CA GLU A 32 -4.59 2.75 8.69
C GLU A 32 -3.53 3.56 7.93
N MET A 33 -3.04 3.04 6.79
CA MET A 33 -2.07 3.74 5.95
C MET A 33 -2.60 5.09 5.47
N THR A 34 -3.88 5.16 5.05
CA THR A 34 -4.45 6.45 4.63
C THR A 34 -4.54 7.44 5.79
N ALA A 35 -4.92 6.97 6.99
CA ALA A 35 -5.00 7.83 8.17
C ALA A 35 -3.62 8.35 8.59
N LEU A 36 -2.59 7.50 8.53
CA LEU A 36 -1.21 7.86 8.80
C LEU A 36 -0.69 8.90 7.81
N LEU A 37 -0.89 8.68 6.51
CA LEU A 37 -0.45 9.63 5.47
C LEU A 37 -1.13 11.00 5.64
N ARG A 38 -2.42 11.04 5.97
CA ARG A 38 -3.13 12.30 6.27
C ARG A 38 -2.58 13.00 7.50
N ARG A 39 -2.23 12.26 8.57
CA ARG A 39 -1.59 12.82 9.78
C ARG A 39 -0.20 13.39 9.48
N ARG A 40 0.50 12.84 8.49
CA ARG A 40 1.77 13.36 7.96
C ARG A 40 1.62 14.53 6.98
N GLY A 41 0.39 15.03 6.77
CA GLY A 41 0.12 16.16 5.86
C GLY A 41 -0.08 15.78 4.39
N LEU A 42 -0.07 14.48 4.05
CA LEU A 42 -0.33 14.01 2.69
C LEU A 42 -1.83 13.81 2.49
N ALA A 43 -2.47 14.79 1.84
CA ALA A 43 -3.89 14.73 1.49
C ALA A 43 -4.12 13.76 0.31
N VAL A 44 -4.20 12.46 0.64
CA VAL A 44 -4.42 11.39 -0.35
C VAL A 44 -5.80 10.76 -0.22
N ALA A 45 -6.37 10.38 -1.36
CA ALA A 45 -7.61 9.62 -1.42
C ALA A 45 -7.36 8.14 -1.08
N HIS A 46 -8.35 7.47 -0.49
CA HIS A 46 -8.24 6.05 -0.14
C HIS A 46 -8.03 5.15 -1.37
N CYS A 47 -8.58 5.52 -2.53
CA CYS A 47 -8.39 4.80 -3.79
C CYS A 47 -6.95 4.88 -4.29
N THR A 48 -6.27 6.02 -4.13
CA THR A 48 -4.86 6.19 -4.46
C THR A 48 -3.99 5.28 -3.61
N VAL A 49 -4.21 5.29 -2.29
CA VAL A 49 -3.50 4.41 -1.34
C VAL A 49 -3.71 2.94 -1.69
N ASP A 50 -4.94 2.52 -1.97
CA ASP A 50 -5.27 1.14 -2.33
C ASP A 50 -4.58 0.69 -3.63
N ARG A 51 -4.59 1.55 -4.66
CA ARG A 51 -3.94 1.29 -5.94
C ARG A 51 -2.43 1.15 -5.78
N LEU A 52 -1.80 2.07 -5.05
CA LEU A 52 -0.34 2.07 -4.84
C LEU A 52 0.09 0.90 -3.98
N MET A 53 -0.63 0.58 -2.90
CA MET A 53 -0.36 -0.61 -2.10
C MET A 53 -0.45 -1.90 -2.94
N ARG A 54 -1.46 -2.03 -3.82
CA ARG A 54 -1.57 -3.20 -4.73
C ARG A 54 -0.44 -3.25 -5.75
N ALA A 55 -0.08 -2.11 -6.36
CA ALA A 55 1.00 -2.04 -7.35
C ALA A 55 2.36 -2.42 -6.74
N GLN A 56 2.62 -2.00 -5.51
CA GLN A 56 3.86 -2.28 -4.77
C GLN A 56 3.83 -3.64 -4.02
N GLY A 57 2.78 -4.45 -4.20
CA GLY A 57 2.64 -5.74 -3.51
C GLY A 57 2.43 -5.64 -1.99
N MET A 58 2.18 -4.45 -1.45
CA MET A 58 1.98 -4.21 -0.03
C MET A 58 0.59 -4.71 0.39
N ASN A 59 0.56 -5.74 1.25
CA ASN A 59 -0.66 -6.24 1.86
C ASN A 59 -0.54 -6.07 3.37
N GLY A 60 -1.24 -5.09 3.94
CA GLY A 60 -1.37 -4.99 5.39
C GLY A 60 -2.14 -6.18 5.97
N VAL A 61 -1.93 -6.45 7.25
CA VAL A 61 -2.64 -7.49 8.00
C VAL A 61 -4.12 -7.15 7.99
N ARG A 62 -4.94 -8.02 7.40
CA ARG A 62 -6.40 -7.94 7.51
C ARG A 62 -6.85 -8.86 8.64
N ARG A 63 -7.45 -8.31 9.70
CA ARG A 63 -8.23 -9.11 10.66
C ARG A 63 -9.51 -9.58 9.95
N GLY A 64 -9.50 -10.82 9.47
CA GLY A 64 -10.64 -11.45 8.77
C GLY A 64 -10.23 -12.10 7.44
N ARG A 65 -10.67 -13.37 7.28
CA ARG A 65 -10.62 -14.30 6.13
C ARG A 65 -9.74 -13.88 4.95
N ALA A 66 -8.78 -14.74 4.60
CA ALA A 66 -7.96 -14.64 3.39
C ALA A 66 -8.80 -14.15 2.20
N GLY A 67 -8.41 -13.00 1.63
CA GLY A 67 -9.15 -12.42 0.51
C GLY A 67 -9.24 -13.41 -0.63
N ARG A 68 -10.46 -13.77 -1.04
CA ARG A 68 -10.70 -14.60 -2.21
C ARG A 68 -10.15 -13.85 -3.43
N ARG A 69 -8.95 -14.20 -3.89
CA ARG A 69 -8.46 -13.79 -5.21
C ARG A 69 -9.18 -14.65 -6.24
N THR A 70 -10.13 -14.09 -6.96
CA THR A 70 -10.39 -14.54 -8.32
C THR A 70 -9.20 -14.05 -9.13
N ALA A 71 -8.25 -14.94 -9.44
CA ALA A 71 -7.19 -14.59 -10.38
C ALA A 71 -7.86 -14.18 -11.71
N PRO A 72 -7.52 -13.03 -12.31
CA PRO A 72 -7.95 -12.77 -13.68
C PRO A 72 -7.37 -13.89 -14.54
N ARG A 73 -8.20 -14.51 -15.39
CA ARG A 73 -7.72 -15.43 -16.43
C ARG A 73 -6.63 -14.67 -17.19
N SER A 74 -5.39 -15.16 -17.13
CA SER A 74 -4.29 -14.57 -17.87
C SER A 74 -4.67 -14.57 -19.35
N ARG A 75 -4.99 -13.40 -19.88
CA ARG A 75 -4.99 -13.19 -21.33
C ARG A 75 -3.52 -13.00 -21.69
N ALA A 76 -2.89 -14.06 -22.18
CA ALA A 76 -1.61 -13.99 -22.85
C ALA A 76 -1.68 -12.86 -23.89
N ARG A 77 -0.82 -11.85 -23.74
CA ARG A 77 -0.44 -10.96 -24.85
C ARG A 77 0.78 -11.62 -25.49
N GLY A 78 0.70 -11.80 -26.80
CA GLY A 78 1.47 -12.78 -27.54
C GLY A 78 2.89 -12.36 -27.92
N ALA A 79 3.53 -13.31 -28.58
CA ALA A 79 4.34 -13.18 -29.78
C ALA A 79 4.20 -14.51 -30.54
#